data_AF-A0A5C8JN61-F1
#
_entry.id   AF-A0A5C8JN61-F1
#
_cell.length_a   1.000
_cell.length_b   1.000
_cell.length_c   1.000
_cell.angle_alpha   90.00
_cell.angle_beta   90.00
_cell.angle_gamma   90.00
#
_symmetry.space_group_name_H-M   'P 1'
#
loop_
_entity.id
_entity.type
_entity.pdbx_description
1 polymer ?
#
loop_
_entity_poly.entity_id
_entity_poly.type
_entity_poly.pdbx_seq_one_letter_code
_entity_poly.pdbx_strand_id
1 'polypeptide(L)'
;MHPDLRRSLVKELSESERPRRYWRGDDERGGVWLFESVEGDGEHWAIRQAEIDGARRLRRYWWRHPQDEHGFLTDQPLDIWDLTEIDGAAFEAVWTAGE
;
A
#
# COMPACT_ATOMS: atom_id res chain seq x y z
N MET A 1 -6.59 -19.06 1.19
CA MET A 1 -7.00 -18.08 0.17
C MET A 1 -6.14 -18.26 -1.08
N HIS A 2 -6.71 -18.17 -2.28
CA HIS A 2 -5.98 -18.35 -3.55
C HIS A 2 -5.27 -17.05 -3.97
N PRO A 3 -3.93 -17.03 -4.14
CA PRO A 3 -3.17 -15.82 -4.49
C PRO A 3 -3.62 -15.15 -5.80
N ASP A 4 -4.16 -15.93 -6.74
CA ASP A 4 -4.66 -15.43 -8.04
C ASP A 4 -5.88 -14.50 -7.92
N LEU A 5 -6.82 -14.81 -7.02
CA LEU A 5 -8.03 -14.00 -6.84
C LEU A 5 -7.71 -12.63 -6.24
N ARG A 6 -6.77 -12.60 -5.29
CA ARG A 6 -6.31 -11.39 -4.62
C ARG A 6 -5.60 -10.44 -5.60
N ARG A 7 -4.74 -10.98 -6.46
CA ARG A 7 -4.10 -10.19 -7.52
C ARG A 7 -5.13 -9.60 -8.48
N SER A 8 -6.19 -10.35 -8.79
CA SER A 8 -7.29 -9.87 -9.63
C SER A 8 -8.07 -8.74 -8.97
N LEU A 9 -8.40 -8.85 -7.68
CA LEU A 9 -9.11 -7.81 -6.92
C LEU A 9 -8.29 -6.52 -6.84
N VAL A 10 -7.03 -6.60 -6.39
CA VAL A 10 -6.15 -5.42 -6.27
C VAL A 10 -5.95 -4.75 -7.62
N LYS A 11 -5.80 -5.54 -8.69
CA LYS A 11 -5.72 -5.01 -10.05
C LYS A 11 -7.00 -4.26 -10.43
N GLU A 12 -8.16 -4.88 -10.23
CA GLU A 12 -9.46 -4.24 -10.54
C GLU A 12 -9.64 -2.93 -9.78
N LEU A 13 -9.37 -2.94 -8.46
CA LEU A 13 -9.46 -1.74 -7.63
C LEU A 13 -8.45 -0.66 -8.07
N SER A 14 -7.23 -1.06 -8.44
CA SER A 14 -6.20 -0.16 -8.96
C SER A 14 -6.56 0.46 -10.31
N GLU A 15 -7.32 -0.24 -11.15
CA GLU A 15 -7.80 0.23 -12.45
C GLU A 15 -9.14 0.98 -12.36
N SER A 16 -9.78 0.96 -11.19
CA SER A 16 -11.05 1.64 -10.95
C SER A 16 -10.90 3.16 -10.77
N GLU A 17 -11.99 3.89 -10.99
CA GLU A 17 -12.07 5.33 -10.74
C GLU A 17 -12.49 5.68 -9.31
N ARG A 18 -12.55 4.68 -8.40
CA ARG A 18 -12.98 4.89 -7.02
C ARG A 18 -12.06 5.89 -6.29
N PRO A 19 -12.58 6.60 -5.26
CA PRO A 19 -11.77 7.53 -4.47
C PRO A 19 -10.58 6.81 -3.82
N ARG A 20 -9.41 7.44 -3.87
CA ARG A 20 -8.19 6.92 -3.25
C ARG A 20 -8.00 7.59 -1.91
N ARG A 21 -7.62 6.81 -0.90
CA ARG A 21 -7.22 7.30 0.41
C ARG A 21 -5.80 6.87 0.71
N TYR A 22 -5.08 7.71 1.43
CA TYR A 22 -3.67 7.51 1.70
C TYR A 22 -3.45 7.41 3.19
N TRP A 23 -2.60 6.46 3.58
CA TRP A 23 -2.41 6.10 4.96
C TRP A 23 -0.93 5.95 5.27
N ARG A 24 -0.57 6.23 6.52
CA ARG A 24 0.73 5.95 7.10
C ARG A 24 0.57 5.01 8.29
N GLY A 25 1.36 3.95 8.32
CA GLY A 25 1.63 3.13 9.50
C GLY A 25 3.08 3.29 9.92
N ASP A 26 3.33 3.28 11.22
CA ASP A 26 4.68 3.26 11.78
C ASP A 26 4.96 1.85 12.32
N ASP A 27 6.11 1.29 11.95
CA ASP A 27 6.57 -0.02 12.44
C ASP A 27 7.33 0.15 13.77
N GLU A 28 7.21 -0.84 14.65
CA GLU A 28 7.84 -0.82 15.99
C GLU A 28 9.37 -0.70 15.92
N ARG A 29 10.00 -1.05 14.79
CA ARG A 29 11.45 -0.93 14.58
C ARG A 29 11.85 0.39 13.93
N GLY A 30 10.92 1.36 13.85
CA GLY A 30 11.14 2.68 13.25
C GLY A 30 11.05 2.70 11.72
N GLY A 31 10.51 1.64 11.11
CA GLY A 31 10.10 1.66 9.71
C GLY A 31 8.81 2.45 9.51
N VAL A 32 8.54 2.84 8.27
CA VAL A 32 7.30 3.53 7.89
C VAL A 32 6.68 2.80 6.72
N TRP A 33 5.38 2.54 6.80
CA TRP A 33 4.57 2.04 5.70
C TRP A 33 3.64 3.14 5.22
N LEU A 34 3.57 3.31 3.91
CA LEU A 34 2.64 4.19 3.24
C LEU A 34 1.74 3.36 2.35
N PHE A 35 0.44 3.63 2.37
CA PHE A 35 -0.54 2.92 1.57
C PHE A 35 -1.36 3.91 0.76
N GLU A 36 -1.56 3.61 -0.51
CA GLU A 36 -2.72 4.10 -1.24
C GLU A 36 -3.76 2.97 -1.24
N SER A 37 -4.98 3.31 -0.88
CA SER A 37 -6.08 2.37 -0.75
C SER A 37 -7.33 2.83 -1.48
N VAL A 38 -8.17 1.85 -1.81
CA VAL A 38 -9.50 2.04 -2.35
C VAL A 38 -10.48 1.25 -1.48
N GLU A 39 -11.66 1.82 -1.24
CA GLU A 39 -12.74 1.12 -0.54
C GLU A 39 -13.36 0.03 -1.46
N GLY A 40 -13.42 -1.20 -0.96
CA GLY A 40 -14.03 -2.36 -1.59
C GLY A 40 -14.80 -3.18 -0.56
N ASP A 41 -16.10 -3.37 -0.79
CA ASP A 41 -17.00 -4.12 0.10
C ASP A 41 -17.02 -3.63 1.56
N GLY A 42 -16.81 -2.32 1.76
CA GLY A 42 -16.78 -1.68 3.09
C GLY A 42 -15.43 -1.75 3.81
N GLU A 43 -14.41 -2.33 3.17
CA GLU A 43 -13.05 -2.43 3.69
C GLU A 43 -12.07 -1.64 2.81
N HIS A 44 -10.94 -1.21 3.38
CA HIS A 44 -9.90 -0.50 2.63
C HIS A 44 -8.84 -1.48 2.11
N TRP A 45 -8.68 -1.55 0.80
CA TRP A 45 -7.69 -2.42 0.16
C TRP A 45 -6.50 -1.60 -0.35
N ALA A 46 -5.29 -1.99 0.02
CA ALA A 46 -4.08 -1.36 -0.51
C ALA A 46 -3.87 -1.72 -1.99
N ILE A 47 -3.74 -0.70 -2.83
CA ILE A 47 -3.46 -0.83 -4.27
C ILE A 47 -2.01 -0.46 -4.60
N ARG A 48 -1.40 0.43 -3.81
CA ARG A 48 0.03 0.70 -3.76
C ARG A 48 0.51 0.73 -2.31
N GLN A 49 1.69 0.18 -2.07
CA GLN A 49 2.35 0.18 -0.77
C GLN A 49 3.80 0.60 -0.94
N ALA A 50 4.24 1.56 -0.12
CA ALA A 50 5.63 1.97 0.01
C ALA A 50 6.10 1.60 1.42
N GLU A 51 7.23 0.92 1.51
CA GLU A 51 7.88 0.57 2.77
C GLU A 51 9.23 1.26 2.84
N ILE A 52 9.46 2.03 3.91
CA ILE A 52 10.74 2.65 4.23
C ILE A 52 11.28 1.94 5.47
N ASP A 53 12.35 1.18 5.31
CA ASP A 53 12.99 0.53 6.45
C ASP A 53 13.86 1.49 7.29
N GLY A 54 14.37 1.00 8.42
CA GLY A 54 15.27 1.77 9.28
C GLY A 54 16.58 2.19 8.60
N ALA A 55 16.96 1.58 7.47
CA ALA A 55 18.08 1.99 6.63
C ALA A 55 17.68 3.00 5.53
N ARG A 56 16.44 3.50 5.57
CA ARG A 56 15.82 4.42 4.59
C ARG A 56 15.77 3.87 3.18
N ARG A 57 15.73 2.54 3.01
CA ARG A 57 15.51 1.93 1.71
C ARG A 57 14.01 1.90 1.43
N LEU A 58 13.64 2.45 0.28
CA LEU A 58 12.29 2.47 -0.19
C LEU A 58 12.01 1.23 -1.04
N ARG A 59 11.05 0.42 -0.61
CA ARG A 59 10.46 -0.68 -1.37
C ARG A 59 9.04 -0.33 -1.79
N ARG A 60 8.63 -0.77 -2.97
CA ARG A 60 7.35 -0.44 -3.56
C ARG A 60 6.66 -1.69 -4.03
N TYR A 61 5.41 -1.85 -3.64
CA TYR A 61 4.59 -2.97 -4.07
C TYR A 61 3.29 -2.48 -4.68
N TRP A 62 2.90 -3.11 -5.78
CA TRP A 62 1.63 -2.86 -6.47
C TRP A 62 1.27 -4.10 -7.30
N TRP A 63 0.13 -4.11 -8.00
CA TRP A 63 -0.36 -5.32 -8.68
C TRP A 63 0.61 -5.95 -9.71
N ARG A 64 1.52 -5.17 -10.34
CA ARG A 64 2.57 -5.72 -11.23
C ARG A 64 3.80 -6.23 -10.46
N HIS A 65 4.05 -5.71 -9.27
CA HIS A 65 5.13 -6.11 -8.39
C HIS A 65 4.60 -6.37 -6.97
N PRO A 66 3.82 -7.46 -6.76
CA PRO A 66 3.11 -7.68 -5.51
C PRO A 66 3.99 -8.21 -4.38
N GLN A 67 5.18 -8.75 -4.69
CA GLN A 67 6.13 -9.29 -3.73
C GLN A 67 7.53 -9.38 -4.34
N ASP A 68 8.54 -9.34 -3.49
CA ASP A 68 9.94 -9.64 -3.78
C ASP A 68 10.56 -10.49 -2.65
N GLU A 69 11.88 -10.54 -2.56
CA GLU A 69 12.59 -11.26 -1.50
C GLU A 69 12.54 -10.56 -0.12
N HIS A 70 12.10 -9.30 -0.08
CA HIS A 70 12.11 -8.44 1.09
C HIS A 70 10.72 -8.18 1.68
N GLY A 71 9.66 -8.35 0.89
CA GLY A 71 8.30 -8.18 1.37
C GLY A 71 7.25 -8.36 0.28
N PHE A 72 6.06 -7.85 0.60
CA PHE A 72 4.87 -8.00 -0.24
C PHE A 72 3.87 -6.88 0.02
N LEU A 73 3.04 -6.61 -0.98
CA LEU A 73 1.82 -5.83 -0.83
C LEU A 73 0.91 -6.55 0.16
N THR A 74 0.39 -5.88 1.18
CA THR A 74 -0.50 -6.50 2.19
C THR A 74 -1.63 -7.31 1.55
N ASP A 75 -1.79 -8.57 1.98
CA ASP A 75 -2.78 -9.52 1.49
C ASP A 75 -4.14 -9.41 2.18
N GLN A 76 -4.25 -8.51 3.15
CA GLN A 76 -5.44 -8.26 3.94
C GLN A 76 -5.89 -6.81 3.78
N PRO A 77 -7.18 -6.52 4.03
CA PRO A 77 -7.65 -5.17 4.19
C PRO A 77 -6.84 -4.41 5.25
N LEU A 78 -6.70 -3.11 5.03
CA LEU A 78 -6.03 -2.21 5.96
C LEU A 78 -6.90 -2.04 7.20
N ASP A 79 -6.30 -2.24 8.36
CA ASP A 79 -6.88 -1.78 9.62
C ASP A 79 -6.65 -0.27 9.75
N ILE A 80 -7.52 0.51 9.12
CA ILE A 80 -7.38 1.98 9.04
C ILE A 80 -7.39 2.67 10.40
N TRP A 81 -7.87 2.00 11.46
CA TRP A 81 -7.94 2.56 12.80
C TRP A 81 -6.56 2.67 13.47
N ASP A 82 -5.61 1.85 13.06
CA ASP A 82 -4.21 1.90 13.48
C ASP A 82 -3.33 2.73 12.51
N LEU A 83 -3.93 3.34 11.50
CA LEU A 83 -3.24 4.14 10.50
C LEU A 83 -3.56 5.63 10.64
N THR A 84 -2.59 6.46 10.27
CA THR A 84 -2.79 7.90 10.15
C THR A 84 -3.12 8.26 8.71
N GLU A 85 -4.25 8.91 8.46
CA GLU A 85 -4.58 9.43 7.12
C GLU A 85 -3.58 10.53 6.72
N ILE A 86 -3.09 10.47 5.49
CA ILE A 86 -2.13 11.44 4.93
C ILE A 86 -2.65 12.01 3.61
N ASP A 87 -2.04 13.10 3.15
CA ASP A 87 -2.35 13.66 1.84
C ASP A 87 -1.75 12.82 0.70
N GLY A 88 -2.46 12.76 -0.42
CA GLY A 88 -1.99 12.04 -1.61
C GLY A 88 -0.70 12.59 -2.17
N ALA A 89 -0.46 13.90 -2.11
CA ALA A 89 0.80 14.49 -2.54
C ALA A 89 1.99 14.04 -1.67
N ALA A 90 1.77 13.82 -0.36
CA ALA A 90 2.80 13.28 0.52
C ALA A 90 3.15 11.83 0.16
N PHE A 91 2.14 11.02 -0.17
CA PHE A 91 2.35 9.66 -0.68
C PHE A 91 3.12 9.67 -2.00
N GLU A 92 2.68 10.45 -2.99
CA GLU A 92 3.32 10.51 -4.32
C GLU A 92 4.76 11.01 -4.27
N ALA A 93 5.07 11.95 -3.37
CA ALA A 93 6.42 12.43 -3.17
C ALA A 93 7.37 11.31 -2.73
N VAL A 94 6.91 10.39 -1.88
CA VAL A 94 7.69 9.21 -1.51
C VAL A 94 7.67 8.18 -2.63
N TRP A 95 6.52 7.94 -3.24
CA TRP A 95 6.36 6.95 -4.31
C TRP A 95 7.32 7.19 -5.47
N THR A 96 7.52 8.44 -5.89
CA THR A 96 8.40 8.83 -6.99
C THR A 96 9.86 9.11 -6.56
N ALA A 97 10.17 9.02 -5.27
CA ALA A 97 11.50 9.34 -4.77
C ALA A 97 12.57 8.34 -5.25
N GLY A 98 13.60 8.82 -5.95
CA GLY A 98 14.70 7.98 -6.42
C GLY A 98 14.43 7.24 -7.74
N GLU A 99 13.43 7.68 -8.51
CA GLU A 99 13.43 7.50 -9.97
C GLU A 99 14.44 8.42 -10.66
#